data_AF-A0A317K806-F1
#
_entry.id   AF-A0A317K806-F1
#
_cell.length_a   1.000
_cell.length_b   1.000
_cell.length_c   1.000
_cell.angle_alpha   90.00
_cell.angle_beta   90.00
_cell.angle_gamma   90.00
#
_symmetry.space_group_name_H-M   'P 1'
#
loop_
_entity.id
_entity.type
_entity.pdbx_description
1 polymer ?
#
loop_
_entity_poly.entity_id
_entity_poly.type
_entity_poly.pdbx_seq_one_letter_code
_entity_poly.pdbx_strand_id
1 'polypeptide(L)'
;MGRESWLDVDPAGLAGLADRMTGVAERLAAVEWPDSGELPATAGPDGRPLREAATRWLDELPRAAGELRELAGIVRQVAGSVRTVDEEMAAQLTRLLRDVSDGR
;
A
#
# COMPACT_ATOMS: atom_id res chain seq x y z
N MET A 1 -10.02 20.18 -15.71
CA MET A 1 -10.40 19.00 -16.51
C MET A 1 -9.54 17.85 -16.02
N GLY A 2 -10.12 16.98 -15.20
CA GLY A 2 -9.42 15.77 -14.72
C GLY A 2 -9.15 14.86 -15.92
N ARG A 3 -7.96 14.29 -15.99
CA ARG A 3 -7.67 13.21 -16.93
C ARG A 3 -8.43 11.99 -16.37
N GLU A 4 -9.64 11.78 -16.87
CA GLU A 4 -10.41 10.59 -16.51
C GLU A 4 -9.63 9.37 -17.02
N SER A 5 -9.19 8.52 -16.09
CA SER A 5 -8.64 7.21 -16.42
C SER A 5 -9.74 6.42 -17.11
N TRP A 6 -9.43 5.80 -18.23
CA TRP A 6 -10.37 4.99 -18.99
C TRP A 6 -10.79 3.73 -18.24
N LEU A 7 -9.98 3.30 -17.26
CA LEU A 7 -10.24 2.14 -16.41
C LEU A 7 -11.05 2.43 -15.14
N ASP A 8 -11.55 3.66 -14.92
CA ASP A 8 -12.18 4.09 -13.65
C ASP A 8 -11.30 3.81 -12.40
N VAL A 9 -9.99 3.84 -12.59
CA VAL A 9 -9.01 3.64 -11.53
C VAL A 9 -8.07 4.83 -11.53
N ASP A 10 -7.89 5.49 -10.38
CA ASP A 10 -6.91 6.57 -10.26
C ASP A 10 -5.51 5.98 -9.99
N PRO A 11 -4.60 5.92 -11.00
CA PRO A 11 -3.25 5.38 -10.79
C PRO A 11 -2.43 6.26 -9.83
N ALA A 12 -2.70 7.56 -9.73
CA ALA A 12 -2.02 8.43 -8.78
C ALA A 12 -2.52 8.14 -7.34
N GLY A 13 -3.82 7.92 -7.18
CA GLY A 13 -4.43 7.48 -5.93
C GLY A 13 -3.86 6.15 -5.43
N LEU A 14 -3.71 5.17 -6.33
CA LEU A 14 -3.07 3.88 -6.01
C LEU A 14 -1.59 4.03 -5.65
N ALA A 15 -0.83 4.84 -6.38
CA ALA A 15 0.56 5.12 -6.04
C ALA A 15 0.69 5.76 -4.64
N GLY A 16 -0.17 6.74 -4.33
CA GLY A 16 -0.21 7.34 -3.00
C GLY A 16 -0.67 6.38 -1.91
N LEU A 17 -1.54 5.42 -2.22
CA LEU A 17 -1.89 4.34 -1.29
C LEU A 17 -0.68 3.44 -1.00
N ALA A 18 0.07 3.04 -2.03
CA ALA A 18 1.29 2.26 -1.87
C ALA A 18 2.31 2.99 -0.99
N ASP A 19 2.52 4.29 -1.20
CA ASP A 19 3.43 5.10 -0.36
C ASP A 19 2.98 5.12 1.12
N ARG A 20 1.67 5.28 1.37
CA ARG A 20 1.13 5.22 2.74
C ARG A 20 1.33 3.85 3.39
N MET A 21 1.12 2.77 2.64
CA MET A 21 1.34 1.41 3.13
C MET A 21 2.81 1.17 3.49
N THR A 22 3.75 1.62 2.65
CA THR A 22 5.18 1.59 2.97
C THR A 22 5.49 2.35 4.26
N GLY A 23 4.94 3.56 4.43
CA GLY A 23 5.15 4.34 5.65
C GLY A 23 4.50 3.73 6.91
N VAL A 24 3.42 2.95 6.77
CA VAL A 24 2.89 2.15 7.90
C VAL A 24 3.81 0.97 8.20
N ALA A 25 4.29 0.26 7.17
CA ALA A 25 5.20 -0.85 7.36
C ALA A 25 6.51 -0.45 8.03
N GLU A 26 7.07 0.71 7.66
CA GLU A 26 8.25 1.27 8.34
C GLU A 26 7.98 1.58 9.80
N ARG A 27 6.83 2.16 10.13
CA ARG A 27 6.43 2.42 11.52
C ARG A 27 6.26 1.14 12.32
N LEU A 28 5.65 0.11 11.73
CA LEU A 28 5.50 -1.21 12.37
C LEU A 28 6.86 -1.87 12.62
N ALA A 29 7.78 -1.78 11.66
CA ALA A 29 9.13 -2.34 11.79
C ALA A 29 10.01 -1.59 12.80
N ALA A 30 9.66 -0.33 13.11
CA ALA A 30 10.38 0.51 14.05
C ALA A 30 9.80 0.48 15.47
N VAL A 31 8.75 -0.32 15.73
CA VAL A 31 8.21 -0.46 17.08
C VAL A 31 9.21 -1.23 17.94
N GLU A 32 9.72 -0.57 18.97
CA GLU A 32 10.57 -1.17 19.99
C GLU A 32 9.75 -1.39 21.29
N TRP A 33 10.26 -2.28 22.15
CA TRP A 33 9.68 -2.47 23.48
C TRP A 33 9.73 -1.14 24.24
N PRO A 34 8.64 -0.67 24.88
CA PRO A 34 8.72 0.48 25.77
C PRO A 34 9.74 0.26 26.90
N ASP A 35 10.32 1.31 27.47
CA ASP A 35 11.25 1.14 28.59
C ASP A 35 10.57 0.34 29.71
N SER A 36 11.28 -0.66 30.23
CA SER A 36 10.74 -1.86 30.90
C SER A 36 10.03 -1.62 32.24
N GLY A 37 9.84 -0.37 32.64
CA GLY A 37 9.32 0.05 33.94
C GLY A 37 7.80 0.19 34.04
N GLU A 38 7.05 0.14 32.94
CA GLU A 38 5.62 0.53 32.95
C GLU A 38 4.60 -0.61 32.91
N LEU A 39 4.99 -1.86 32.65
CA LEU A 39 4.01 -2.94 32.51
C LEU A 39 3.78 -3.68 33.84
N PRO A 40 2.58 -3.58 34.45
CA PRO A 40 2.27 -4.30 35.66
C PRO A 40 2.37 -5.81 35.42
N ALA A 41 2.85 -6.54 36.42
CA ALA A 41 2.87 -8.01 36.44
C ALA A 41 1.46 -8.63 36.58
N THR A 42 0.45 -8.00 35.99
CA THR A 42 -0.92 -8.49 36.00
C THR A 42 -1.07 -9.52 34.88
N ALA A 43 -1.38 -10.75 35.24
CA ALA A 43 -1.87 -11.74 34.28
C ALA A 43 -3.15 -11.20 33.62
N GLY A 44 -3.26 -11.33 32.30
CA GLY A 44 -4.49 -10.99 31.59
C GLY A 44 -5.65 -11.93 31.98
N PRO A 45 -6.88 -11.68 31.49
CA PRO A 45 -8.05 -12.51 31.78
C PRO A 45 -7.85 -14.02 31.46
N ASP A 46 -6.90 -14.35 30.60
CA ASP A 46 -6.54 -15.72 30.20
C ASP A 46 -5.47 -16.38 31.10
N GLY A 47 -5.00 -15.73 32.17
CA GLY A 47 -3.94 -16.24 33.05
C GLY A 47 -2.54 -16.23 32.44
N ARG A 48 -2.37 -15.79 31.19
CA ARG A 48 -1.06 -15.56 30.57
C ARG A 48 -0.47 -14.25 31.08
N PRO A 49 0.85 -14.22 31.41
CA PRO A 49 1.48 -12.97 31.80
C PRO A 49 1.39 -12.00 30.61
N LEU A 50 0.83 -10.81 30.83
CA LEU A 50 0.65 -9.76 29.83
C LEU A 50 1.93 -9.50 29.01
N ARG A 51 3.09 -9.70 29.67
CA ARG A 51 4.42 -9.62 29.08
C ARG A 51 4.66 -10.63 27.94
N GLU A 52 4.29 -11.90 28.09
CA GLU A 52 4.50 -12.90 27.04
C GLU A 52 3.62 -12.63 25.80
N ALA A 53 2.40 -12.16 26.03
CA ALA A 53 1.50 -11.76 24.94
C ALA A 53 2.05 -10.53 24.19
N ALA A 54 2.56 -9.53 24.92
CA ALA A 54 3.18 -8.34 24.34
C ALA A 54 4.46 -8.67 23.56
N THR A 55 5.33 -9.54 24.11
CA THR A 55 6.54 -10.00 23.40
C THR A 55 6.18 -10.72 22.12
N ARG A 56 5.24 -11.68 22.15
CA ARG A 56 4.79 -12.36 20.94
C ARG A 56 4.25 -11.37 19.90
N TRP A 57 3.46 -10.39 20.33
CA TRP A 57 2.93 -9.38 19.42
C TRP A 57 4.06 -8.54 18.78
N LEU A 58 5.04 -8.10 19.57
CA LEU A 58 6.22 -7.37 19.06
C LEU A 58 7.04 -8.21 18.07
N ASP A 59 7.20 -9.52 18.33
CA ASP A 59 7.91 -10.44 17.44
C ASP A 59 7.22 -10.64 16.09
N GLU A 60 5.88 -10.46 16.02
CA GLU A 60 5.10 -10.57 14.78
C GLU A 60 5.10 -9.27 13.95
N LEU A 61 5.44 -8.12 14.55
CA LEU A 61 5.42 -6.82 13.84
C LEU A 61 6.35 -6.77 12.63
N PRO A 62 7.61 -7.26 12.68
CA PRO A 62 8.48 -7.31 11.51
C PRO A 62 7.89 -8.12 10.36
N ARG A 63 7.19 -9.22 10.67
CA ARG A 63 6.50 -10.04 9.67
C ARG A 63 5.36 -9.27 9.02
N ALA A 64 4.48 -8.68 9.83
CA ALA A 64 3.36 -7.87 9.34
C ALA A 64 3.84 -6.67 8.51
N ALA A 65 4.95 -6.04 8.90
CA ALA A 65 5.60 -4.99 8.13
C ALA A 65 6.10 -5.50 6.77
N GLY A 66 6.70 -6.71 6.73
CA GLY A 66 7.11 -7.36 5.48
C GLY A 66 5.94 -7.60 4.53
N GLU A 67 4.86 -8.21 5.02
CA GLU A 67 3.64 -8.48 4.25
C GLU A 67 3.01 -7.17 3.72
N LEU A 68 3.00 -6.11 4.53
CA LEU A 68 2.47 -4.81 4.10
C LEU A 68 3.35 -4.14 3.02
N ARG A 69 4.68 -4.31 3.07
CA ARG A 69 5.59 -3.84 2.00
C ARG A 69 5.36 -4.59 0.70
N GLU A 70 5.13 -5.90 0.76
CA GLU A 70 4.83 -6.71 -0.42
C GLU A 70 3.53 -6.24 -1.07
N LEU A 71 2.46 -6.06 -0.28
CA LEU A 71 1.19 -5.51 -0.76
C LEU A 71 1.37 -4.10 -1.36
N ALA A 72 2.18 -3.25 -0.75
CA ALA A 72 2.49 -1.93 -1.31
C ALA A 72 3.18 -2.02 -2.68
N GLY A 73 4.07 -3.01 -2.86
CA GLY A 73 4.71 -3.31 -4.14
C GLY A 73 3.69 -3.71 -5.21
N ILE A 74 2.77 -4.61 -4.87
CA ILE A 74 1.68 -5.04 -5.77
C ILE A 74 0.81 -3.85 -6.18
N VAL A 75 0.39 -3.01 -5.22
CA VAL A 75 -0.44 -1.83 -5.51
C VAL A 75 0.31 -0.85 -6.44
N ARG A 76 1.60 -0.65 -6.24
CA ARG A 76 2.43 0.20 -7.12
C ARG A 76 2.53 -0.37 -8.53
N GLN A 77 2.66 -1.70 -8.65
CA GLN A 77 2.67 -2.37 -9.94
C GLN A 77 1.34 -2.19 -10.68
N VAL A 78 0.21 -2.38 -9.98
CA VAL A 78 -1.13 -2.15 -10.55
C VAL A 78 -1.28 -0.71 -11.02
N ALA A 79 -0.87 0.27 -10.21
CA ALA A 79 -0.88 1.68 -10.58
C ALA A 79 -0.09 1.96 -11.87
N GLY A 80 1.08 1.33 -12.00
CA GLY A 80 1.92 1.42 -13.21
C GLY A 80 1.22 0.83 -14.43
N SER A 81 0.65 -0.36 -14.32
CA SER A 81 -0.08 -1.02 -15.41
C SER A 81 -1.28 -0.21 -15.87
N VAL A 82 -2.09 0.34 -14.95
CA VAL A 82 -3.25 1.19 -15.27
C VAL A 82 -2.81 2.40 -16.08
N ARG A 83 -1.76 3.10 -15.62
CA ARG A 83 -1.23 4.26 -16.34
C ARG A 83 -0.77 3.91 -17.75
N THR A 84 -0.06 2.79 -17.93
CA THR A 84 0.38 2.34 -19.26
C THR A 84 -0.81 2.08 -20.18
N VAL A 85 -1.84 1.41 -19.68
CA VAL A 85 -3.06 1.12 -20.45
C VAL A 85 -3.78 2.41 -20.83
N ASP A 86 -3.91 3.37 -19.91
CA ASP A 86 -4.50 4.69 -20.20
C ASP A 86 -3.73 5.45 -21.28
N GLU A 87 -2.39 5.46 -21.21
CA GLU A 87 -1.52 6.12 -22.19
C GLU A 87 -1.66 5.47 -23.58
N GLU A 88 -1.70 4.14 -23.64
CA GLU A 88 -1.90 3.39 -24.88
C GLU A 88 -3.26 3.69 -25.52
N MET A 89 -4.34 3.68 -24.74
CA MET A 89 -5.68 4.00 -25.24
C MET A 89 -5.79 5.44 -25.72
N ALA A 90 -5.22 6.40 -24.98
CA ALA A 90 -5.18 7.80 -25.40
C ALA A 90 -4.41 7.99 -26.72
N ALA A 91 -3.29 7.28 -26.89
CA ALA A 91 -2.51 7.31 -28.11
C ALA A 91 -3.27 6.67 -29.29
N GLN A 92 -3.94 5.53 -29.07
CA GLN A 92 -4.76 4.87 -30.09
C GLN A 92 -5.92 5.77 -30.53
N LEU A 93 -6.65 6.39 -29.59
CA LEU A 93 -7.72 7.32 -29.90
C LEU A 93 -7.22 8.52 -30.71
N THR A 94 -6.07 9.08 -30.33
CA THR A 94 -5.46 10.22 -31.05
C THR A 94 -5.12 9.86 -32.49
N ARG A 95 -4.60 8.64 -32.73
CA ARG A 95 -4.32 8.14 -34.09
C ARG A 95 -5.60 7.98 -34.90
N LEU A 96 -6.63 7.35 -34.33
CA LEU A 96 -7.92 7.17 -35.01
C LEU A 96 -8.57 8.51 -35.39
N LEU A 97 -8.52 9.50 -34.49
CA LEU A 97 -9.06 10.84 -34.78
C LEU A 97 -8.29 11.56 -35.89
N ARG A 98 -6.97 11.36 -35.95
CA ARG A 98 -6.14 11.90 -37.04
C ARG A 98 -6.47 11.25 -38.37
N ASP A 99 -6.52 9.92 -38.42
CA ASP A 99 -6.81 9.17 -39.64
C ASP A 99 -8.20 9.53 -40.22
N VAL A 100 -9.20 9.71 -39.36
CA VAL A 100 -10.55 10.17 -39.76
C VAL A 100 -10.57 11.63 -40.24
N SER A 101 -9.63 12.45 -39.78
CA SER A 101 -9.49 13.85 -40.22
C SER A 101 -8.75 13.95 -41.55
N ASP A 102 -7.74 13.10 -41.77
CA ASP A 102 -6.91 13.09 -42.98
C ASP A 102 -7.57 12.33 -44.15
N GLY A 103 -8.51 11.42 -43.85
CA GLY A 103 -9.24 10.60 -44.83
C GLY A 103 -10.56 11.20 -45.34
N ARG A 104 -10.84 12.48 -45.05
CA ARG A 104 -12.04 13.21 -45.53
C ARG A 104 -11.69 14.40 -46.41
#